data_AF-A0A7Y9ZIH2-F1
#
_entry.id   AF-A0A7Y9ZIH2-F1
#
_cell.length_a   1.000
_cell.length_b   1.000
_cell.length_c   1.000
_cell.angle_alpha   90.00
_cell.angle_beta   90.00
_cell.angle_gamma   90.00
#
_symmetry.space_group_name_H-M   'P 1'
#
loop_
_entity.id
_entity.type
_entity.pdbx_description
1 polymer ?
#
loop_
_entity_poly.entity_id
_entity_poly.type
_entity_poly.pdbx_seq_one_letter_code
_entity_poly.pdbx_strand_id
1 'polypeptide(L)'
;MIPVDEQLSAGLHRLTDTLAPSADPAGDLRRGRRRRRRTRLAVGCGSAVVAASALAVAVLPPGEEQAPVAEDPVTTPSATPVTTPASTASAAPATNRCIDLDDRGPGPNGTIVAAAPDLLDLYRTILVERLDPAERHLGPGRTNNQVGASGNDGCRAGQVRLTSYGTKLDWRVPGESGLGMIQVEVTSGPWQDAQMRYAYDFWAPRKVNLPGVRSAGVASYDGGVAVVVHRTDGLSVAIDANTLFGNNSLTPVSGMDVAVRDLLAAAADPRFTLE
;
A
#
# COMPACT_ATOMS: atom_id res chain seq x y z
N MET A 1 -53.09 20.65 -10.76
CA MET A 1 -51.84 21.35 -10.39
C MET A 1 -51.47 20.82 -9.02
N ILE A 2 -50.39 20.05 -8.94
CA ILE A 2 -49.88 19.55 -7.65
C ILE A 2 -49.12 20.72 -7.00
N PRO A 3 -49.39 21.08 -5.74
CA PRO A 3 -48.68 22.17 -5.07
C PRO A 3 -47.18 21.88 -5.04
N VAL A 4 -46.38 22.92 -5.28
CA VAL A 4 -44.90 22.84 -5.41
C VAL A 4 -44.26 22.17 -4.19
N ASP A 5 -44.85 22.33 -3.01
CA ASP A 5 -44.37 21.75 -1.76
C ASP A 5 -44.48 20.21 -1.71
N GLU A 6 -45.46 19.62 -2.39
CA GLU A 6 -45.60 18.16 -2.49
C GLU A 6 -44.56 17.56 -3.43
N GLN A 7 -44.17 18.28 -4.50
CA GLN A 7 -43.11 17.84 -5.41
C GLN A 7 -41.72 17.91 -4.74
N LEU A 8 -41.48 18.94 -3.93
CA LEU A 8 -40.25 19.07 -3.14
C LEU A 8 -40.14 17.99 -2.07
N SER A 9 -41.23 17.71 -1.34
CA SER A 9 -41.24 16.67 -0.31
C SER A 9 -41.06 15.27 -0.91
N ALA A 10 -41.71 14.97 -2.04
CA ALA A 10 -41.55 13.69 -2.75
C ALA A 10 -40.13 13.53 -3.33
N GLY A 11 -39.52 14.62 -3.80
CA GLY A 11 -38.13 14.65 -4.27
C GLY A 11 -37.12 14.36 -3.14
N LEU A 12 -37.32 14.98 -1.97
CA LEU A 12 -36.48 14.75 -0.79
C LEU A 12 -36.61 13.32 -0.25
N HIS A 13 -37.82 12.76 -0.21
CA HIS A 13 -38.00 11.36 0.20
C HIS A 13 -37.32 10.38 -0.76
N ARG A 14 -37.44 10.57 -2.08
CA ARG A 14 -36.70 9.75 -3.06
C ARG A 14 -35.19 9.84 -2.89
N LEU A 15 -34.65 11.04 -2.66
CA LEU A 15 -33.21 11.20 -2.42
C LEU A 15 -32.77 10.49 -1.13
N THR A 16 -33.61 10.52 -0.10
CA THR A 16 -33.34 9.82 1.17
C THR A 16 -33.36 8.30 1.00
N ASP A 17 -34.26 7.76 0.18
CA ASP A 17 -34.35 6.32 -0.13
C ASP A 17 -33.21 5.83 -1.05
N THR A 18 -32.53 6.74 -1.78
CA THR A 18 -31.41 6.39 -2.67
C THR A 18 -30.04 6.51 -1.99
N LEU A 19 -29.96 7.08 -0.79
CA LEU A 19 -28.73 7.10 -0.02
C LEU A 19 -28.50 5.71 0.58
N ALA A 20 -27.38 5.09 0.20
CA ALA A 20 -26.87 3.85 0.76
C ALA A 20 -27.00 3.83 2.30
N PRO A 21 -27.14 2.64 2.94
CA PRO A 21 -27.44 2.52 4.36
C PRO A 21 -26.57 3.47 5.18
N SER A 22 -27.26 4.30 5.97
CA SER A 22 -26.70 5.26 6.92
C SER A 22 -25.38 4.73 7.51
N ALA A 23 -24.29 5.44 7.24
CA ALA A 23 -23.00 5.13 7.82
C ALA A 23 -23.16 5.07 9.34
N ASP A 24 -23.13 3.88 9.95
CA ASP A 24 -23.24 3.68 11.39
C ASP A 24 -21.97 4.23 12.05
N PRO A 25 -22.00 5.50 12.53
CA PRO A 25 -20.80 6.14 13.02
C PRO A 25 -20.39 5.52 14.35
N ALA A 26 -21.35 4.98 15.12
CA ALA A 26 -21.07 4.25 16.34
C ALA A 26 -20.40 2.91 16.05
N GLY A 27 -20.79 2.23 14.97
CA GLY A 27 -20.14 1.05 14.42
C GLY A 27 -18.70 1.32 14.02
N ASP A 28 -18.45 2.39 13.28
CA ASP A 28 -17.10 2.81 12.86
C ASP A 28 -16.20 3.16 14.04
N LEU A 29 -16.70 3.90 15.02
CA LEU A 29 -15.96 4.21 16.24
C LEU A 29 -15.65 2.95 17.07
N ARG A 30 -16.59 1.99 17.16
CA ARG A 30 -16.35 0.71 17.83
C ARG A 30 -15.28 -0.11 17.09
N ARG A 31 -15.32 -0.14 15.75
CA ARG A 31 -14.29 -0.78 14.91
C ARG A 31 -12.91 -0.17 15.15
N GLY A 32 -12.81 1.16 15.12
CA GLY A 32 -11.55 1.88 15.40
C GLY A 32 -10.99 1.62 16.80
N ARG A 33 -11.86 1.61 17.82
CA ARG A 33 -11.46 1.30 19.21
C ARG A 33 -10.98 -0.14 19.37
N ARG A 34 -11.65 -1.11 18.72
CA ARG A 34 -11.27 -2.53 18.78
C ARG A 34 -9.91 -2.78 18.13
N ARG A 35 -9.63 -2.15 16.98
CA ARG A 35 -8.33 -2.23 16.31
C ARG A 35 -7.21 -1.69 17.21
N ARG A 36 -7.39 -0.49 17.78
CA ARG A 36 -6.40 0.11 18.72
C ARG A 36 -6.12 -0.76 19.95
N ARG A 37 -7.13 -1.44 20.51
CA ARG A 37 -6.94 -2.34 21.66
C ARG A 37 -6.11 -3.57 21.30
N ARG A 38 -6.33 -4.18 20.12
CA ARG A 38 -5.55 -5.33 19.66
C ARG A 38 -4.09 -4.97 19.42
N THR A 39 -3.82 -3.83 18.78
CA THR A 39 -2.45 -3.37 18.52
C THR A 39 -1.66 -3.12 19.81
N ARG A 40 -2.31 -2.61 20.87
CA ARG A 40 -1.66 -2.38 22.17
C ARG A 40 -1.32 -3.67 22.91
N LEU A 41 -2.06 -4.75 22.71
CA LEU A 41 -1.79 -6.04 23.35
C LEU A 41 -0.66 -6.80 22.66
N ALA A 42 -0.48 -6.64 21.34
CA ALA A 42 0.58 -7.31 20.60
C ALA A 42 2.00 -6.76 20.92
N VAL A 43 2.11 -5.51 21.37
CA VAL A 43 3.41 -4.89 21.72
C VAL A 43 3.84 -5.17 23.17
N GLY A 44 2.97 -5.80 23.98
CA GLY A 44 3.17 -5.94 25.43
C GLY A 44 3.59 -7.33 25.96
N CYS A 45 3.87 -8.32 25.11
CA CYS A 45 4.20 -9.69 25.55
C CYS A 45 5.68 -10.06 25.36
N GLY A 46 6.58 -9.09 25.46
CA GLY A 46 8.00 -9.26 25.15
C GLY A 46 8.98 -9.17 26.32
N SER A 47 8.58 -9.41 27.57
CA SER A 47 9.54 -9.57 28.68
C SER A 47 8.85 -9.90 30.01
N ALA A 48 8.87 -11.19 30.40
CA ALA A 48 9.08 -11.68 31.77
C ALA A 48 8.45 -13.06 32.00
N VAL A 49 9.25 -14.14 32.01
CA VAL A 49 9.16 -15.32 32.91
C VAL A 49 10.56 -16.00 32.88
N VAL A 50 11.45 -15.72 33.83
CA VAL A 50 11.77 -16.43 35.11
C VAL A 50 12.73 -17.62 34.96
N ALA A 51 13.64 -17.68 35.95
CA ALA A 51 14.88 -18.42 36.11
C ALA A 51 14.76 -19.94 36.43
N ALA A 52 15.93 -20.59 36.29
CA ALA A 52 16.43 -21.82 36.94
C ALA A 52 15.72 -23.15 36.60
N SER A 53 16.39 -24.23 36.18
CA SER A 53 17.33 -24.97 37.01
C SER A 53 18.07 -26.10 36.25
N ALA A 54 19.29 -26.40 36.73
CA ALA A 54 19.90 -27.72 36.94
C ALA A 54 20.55 -28.52 35.79
N LEU A 55 21.78 -28.96 36.11
CA LEU A 55 22.68 -29.88 35.41
C LEU A 55 22.11 -31.29 35.20
N ALA A 56 22.49 -31.93 34.09
CA ALA A 56 22.89 -33.33 34.06
C ALA A 56 23.86 -33.62 32.89
N VAL A 57 25.04 -34.11 33.23
CA VAL A 57 26.05 -34.68 32.33
C VAL A 57 25.60 -36.07 31.91
N ALA A 58 25.69 -36.40 30.62
CA ALA A 58 25.74 -37.79 30.16
C ALA A 58 26.74 -37.93 29.00
N VAL A 59 27.47 -39.03 29.09
CA VAL A 59 28.69 -39.44 28.37
C VAL A 59 28.40 -39.88 26.92
N LEU A 60 29.40 -39.69 26.05
CA LEU A 60 29.52 -40.12 24.64
C LEU A 60 29.17 -41.61 24.39
N PRO A 61 28.87 -41.94 23.13
CA PRO A 61 29.82 -42.80 22.40
C PRO A 61 30.29 -42.20 21.06
N PRO A 62 31.49 -42.60 20.57
CA PRO A 62 31.98 -42.29 19.23
C PRO A 62 31.44 -43.31 18.22
N GLY A 63 31.07 -42.88 17.02
CA GLY A 63 30.57 -43.81 16.01
C GLY A 63 30.53 -43.22 14.60
N GLU A 64 31.35 -43.84 13.74
CA GLU A 64 31.29 -43.85 12.26
C GLU A 64 31.78 -42.61 11.48
N GLU A 65 33.10 -42.59 11.39
CA GLU A 65 33.89 -42.39 10.16
C GLU A 65 33.16 -42.82 8.88
N GLN A 66 32.67 -41.84 8.11
CA GLN A 66 32.26 -42.02 6.72
C GLN A 66 33.31 -41.38 5.80
N ALA A 67 33.90 -42.23 4.97
CA ALA A 67 34.97 -41.92 4.03
C ALA A 67 34.60 -40.79 3.05
N PRO A 68 35.54 -39.92 2.67
CA PRO A 68 35.34 -39.00 1.57
C PRO A 68 35.35 -39.78 0.25
N VAL A 69 34.20 -39.83 -0.42
CA VAL A 69 34.11 -40.18 -1.84
C VAL A 69 34.74 -39.03 -2.63
N ALA A 70 35.79 -39.34 -3.38
CA ALA A 70 36.37 -38.43 -4.35
C ALA A 70 35.37 -38.20 -5.49
N GLU A 71 34.81 -36.99 -5.57
CA GLU A 71 34.15 -36.51 -6.77
C GLU A 71 35.17 -35.74 -7.62
N ASP A 72 35.29 -36.16 -8.88
CA ASP A 72 36.14 -35.53 -9.89
C ASP A 72 35.78 -34.05 -10.10
N PRO A 73 36.78 -33.15 -10.27
CA PRO A 73 36.53 -31.76 -10.60
C PRO A 73 36.05 -31.65 -12.06
N VAL A 74 34.72 -31.60 -12.26
CA VAL A 74 34.13 -31.12 -13.51
C VAL A 74 34.44 -29.63 -13.63
N THR A 75 35.38 -29.32 -14.53
CA THR A 75 35.81 -27.97 -14.85
C THR A 75 34.75 -27.30 -15.72
N THR A 76 33.79 -26.61 -15.09
CA THR A 76 32.79 -25.81 -15.82
C THR A 76 33.44 -24.50 -16.29
N PRO A 77 33.34 -24.14 -17.58
CA PRO A 77 33.91 -22.90 -18.09
C PRO A 77 33.25 -21.69 -17.42
N SER A 78 34.08 -20.87 -16.79
CA SER A 78 33.70 -19.59 -16.20
C SER A 78 33.33 -18.62 -17.32
N ALA A 79 32.03 -18.40 -17.53
CA ALA A 79 31.55 -17.36 -18.42
C ALA A 79 31.80 -15.99 -17.77
N THR A 80 32.67 -15.20 -18.38
CA THR A 80 32.96 -13.82 -18.01
C THR A 80 31.64 -13.02 -17.96
N PRO A 81 31.29 -12.37 -16.84
CA PRO A 81 30.09 -11.56 -16.78
C PRO A 81 30.26 -10.33 -17.67
N VAL A 82 29.48 -10.27 -18.75
CA VAL A 82 29.34 -9.07 -19.58
C VAL A 82 28.73 -8.00 -18.69
N THR A 83 29.56 -7.01 -18.35
CA THR A 83 29.17 -5.87 -17.54
C THR A 83 28.39 -4.91 -18.43
N THR A 84 27.07 -5.07 -18.48
CA THR A 84 26.20 -4.08 -19.11
C THR A 84 26.36 -2.76 -18.35
N PRO A 85 26.76 -1.65 -19.01
CA PRO A 85 26.94 -0.38 -18.33
C PRO A 85 25.61 0.07 -17.73
N ALA A 86 25.61 0.27 -16.41
CA ALA A 86 24.49 0.83 -15.68
C ALA A 86 24.29 2.27 -16.18
N SER A 87 23.19 2.51 -16.89
CA SER A 87 22.79 3.85 -17.31
C SER A 87 22.44 4.67 -16.07
N THR A 88 23.35 5.57 -15.68
CA THR A 88 23.12 6.58 -14.64
C THR A 88 22.16 7.64 -15.17
N ALA A 89 20.87 7.30 -15.23
CA ALA A 89 19.83 8.29 -15.50
C ALA A 89 19.80 9.26 -14.30
N SER A 90 20.28 10.48 -14.51
CA SER A 90 20.12 11.58 -13.56
C SER A 90 18.64 11.89 -13.45
N ALA A 91 17.99 11.39 -12.40
CA ALA A 91 16.58 11.67 -12.16
C ALA A 91 16.40 13.17 -11.90
N ALA A 92 15.68 13.85 -12.79
CA ALA A 92 15.23 15.20 -12.51
C ALA A 92 14.38 15.19 -11.23
N PRO A 93 14.44 16.24 -10.39
CA PRO A 93 13.57 16.34 -9.23
C PRO A 93 12.12 16.28 -9.71
N ALA A 94 11.29 15.48 -9.01
CA ALA A 94 9.87 15.40 -9.33
C ALA A 94 9.26 16.80 -9.20
N THR A 95 8.65 17.30 -10.27
CA THR A 95 7.95 18.58 -10.21
C THR A 95 6.51 18.33 -9.78
N ASN A 96 6.04 19.11 -8.82
CA ASN A 96 4.69 18.91 -8.34
C ASN A 96 3.70 19.51 -9.33
N ARG A 97 2.73 18.70 -9.79
CA ARG A 97 1.65 19.17 -10.66
C ARG A 97 0.74 20.15 -9.92
N CYS A 98 0.43 21.26 -10.57
CA CYS A 98 -0.70 22.11 -10.18
C CYS A 98 -1.99 21.53 -10.76
N ILE A 99 -3.00 21.40 -9.92
CA ILE A 99 -4.33 20.92 -10.29
C ILE A 99 -5.35 22.04 -10.11
N ASP A 100 -6.28 22.14 -11.05
CA ASP A 100 -7.34 23.15 -11.02
C ASP A 100 -8.35 22.86 -9.91
N LEU A 101 -8.75 23.93 -9.25
CA LEU A 101 -9.78 23.94 -8.23
C LEU A 101 -11.18 24.01 -8.82
N ASP A 102 -11.34 24.33 -10.09
CA ASP A 102 -12.67 24.48 -10.71
C ASP A 102 -13.22 23.16 -11.25
N ASP A 103 -12.39 22.12 -11.40
CA ASP A 103 -12.84 20.72 -11.62
C ASP A 103 -13.51 20.11 -10.37
N ARG A 104 -13.68 20.91 -9.32
CA ARG A 104 -14.47 20.58 -8.13
C ARG A 104 -15.97 20.64 -8.46
N GLY A 105 -16.54 19.50 -8.82
CA GLY A 105 -17.95 19.29 -8.45
C GLY A 105 -18.11 19.50 -6.94
N PRO A 106 -19.20 20.11 -6.44
CA PRO A 106 -19.43 20.27 -5.02
C PRO A 106 -19.61 18.89 -4.37
N GLY A 107 -18.51 18.30 -3.91
CA GLY A 107 -18.57 17.17 -3.00
C GLY A 107 -19.15 17.65 -1.67
N PRO A 108 -20.03 16.87 -1.01
CA PRO A 108 -20.78 17.32 0.17
C PRO A 108 -19.92 17.74 1.38
N ASN A 109 -18.60 17.51 1.35
CA ASN A 109 -17.67 17.79 2.46
C ASN A 109 -16.43 18.62 2.05
N GLY A 110 -16.41 19.26 0.88
CA GLY A 110 -15.23 20.02 0.43
C GLY A 110 -13.99 19.17 0.14
N THR A 111 -14.17 17.85 -0.04
CA THR A 111 -13.09 16.93 -0.43
C THR A 111 -12.59 17.31 -1.81
N ILE A 112 -11.28 17.58 -1.92
CA ILE A 112 -10.62 17.83 -3.21
C ILE A 112 -10.60 16.52 -3.99
N VAL A 113 -11.57 16.30 -4.86
CA VAL A 113 -11.51 15.23 -5.88
C VAL A 113 -10.65 15.77 -7.01
N ALA A 114 -9.33 15.67 -6.87
CA ALA A 114 -8.42 16.05 -7.94
C ALA A 114 -8.64 15.13 -9.16
N ALA A 115 -8.96 15.74 -10.30
CA ALA A 115 -9.31 15.11 -11.57
C ALA A 115 -8.08 14.61 -12.34
N ALA A 116 -7.32 13.67 -11.76
CA ALA A 116 -6.27 12.95 -12.48
C ALA A 116 -6.60 11.45 -12.64
N PRO A 117 -7.74 11.08 -13.26
CA PRO A 117 -8.12 9.68 -13.44
C PRO A 117 -7.03 8.89 -14.18
N ASP A 118 -6.40 9.50 -15.17
CA ASP A 118 -5.32 8.88 -15.96
C ASP A 118 -4.13 8.46 -15.08
N LEU A 119 -3.81 9.21 -14.03
CA LEU A 119 -2.76 8.83 -13.07
C LEU A 119 -3.15 7.58 -12.27
N LEU A 120 -4.41 7.49 -11.81
CA LEU A 120 -4.84 6.30 -11.09
C LEU A 120 -4.94 5.07 -12.00
N ASP A 121 -5.29 5.27 -13.28
CA ASP A 121 -5.29 4.19 -14.27
C ASP A 121 -3.86 3.72 -14.59
N LEU A 122 -2.90 4.65 -14.66
CA LEU A 122 -1.48 4.32 -14.72
C LEU A 122 -1.02 3.54 -13.47
N TYR A 123 -1.40 3.98 -12.27
CA TYR A 123 -1.05 3.28 -11.03
C TYR A 123 -1.58 1.85 -11.01
N ARG A 124 -2.84 1.66 -11.41
CA ARG A 124 -3.42 0.33 -11.56
C ARG A 124 -2.62 -0.50 -12.55
N THR A 125 -2.29 0.07 -13.71
CA THR A 125 -1.51 -0.62 -14.76
C THR A 125 -0.18 -1.13 -14.21
N ILE A 126 0.56 -0.28 -13.48
CA ILE A 126 1.82 -0.66 -12.84
C ILE A 126 1.60 -1.82 -11.85
N LEU A 127 0.57 -1.73 -11.00
CA LEU A 127 0.30 -2.76 -9.99
C LEU A 127 -0.12 -4.09 -10.62
N VAL A 128 -0.91 -4.07 -11.69
CA VAL A 128 -1.25 -5.28 -12.46
C VAL A 128 0.00 -5.91 -13.04
N GLU A 129 0.80 -5.15 -13.79
CA GLU A 129 2.03 -5.67 -14.41
C GLU A 129 3.01 -6.27 -13.39
N ARG A 130 3.08 -5.69 -12.18
CA ARG A 130 4.07 -6.06 -11.16
C ARG A 130 3.59 -7.12 -10.18
N LEU A 131 2.31 -7.11 -9.82
CA LEU A 131 1.78 -7.93 -8.71
C LEU A 131 0.74 -8.96 -9.17
N ASP A 132 0.05 -8.72 -10.29
CA ASP A 132 -0.96 -9.64 -10.83
C ASP A 132 -0.92 -9.67 -12.38
N PRO A 133 0.21 -10.11 -12.98
CA PRO A 133 0.40 -10.05 -14.43
C PRO A 133 -0.56 -10.98 -15.20
N ALA A 134 -1.23 -11.90 -14.51
CA ALA A 134 -2.26 -12.76 -15.09
C ALA A 134 -3.67 -12.17 -14.96
N GLU A 135 -3.82 -10.99 -14.36
CA GLU A 135 -5.09 -10.28 -14.11
C GLU A 135 -6.16 -11.16 -13.47
N ARG A 136 -5.75 -11.97 -12.48
CA ARG A 136 -6.65 -12.93 -11.81
C ARG A 136 -7.30 -12.36 -10.56
N HIS A 137 -6.68 -11.36 -9.95
CA HIS A 137 -6.97 -10.92 -8.60
C HIS A 137 -7.37 -9.45 -8.53
N LEU A 138 -6.62 -8.57 -9.20
CA LEU A 138 -6.87 -7.13 -9.17
C LEU A 138 -8.10 -6.78 -10.03
N GLY A 139 -9.10 -6.20 -9.38
CA GLY A 139 -10.31 -5.73 -10.06
C GLY A 139 -10.01 -4.64 -11.10
N PRO A 140 -10.88 -4.47 -12.11
CA PRO A 140 -10.78 -3.36 -13.06
C PRO A 140 -11.16 -2.01 -12.43
N GLY A 141 -11.90 -2.02 -11.31
CA GLY A 141 -12.42 -0.83 -10.66
C GLY A 141 -11.50 -0.23 -9.59
N ARG A 142 -11.55 1.09 -9.47
CA ARG A 142 -11.01 1.88 -8.34
C ARG A 142 -12.13 2.06 -7.32
N THR A 143 -11.84 1.93 -6.03
CA THR A 143 -12.88 2.05 -5.00
C THR A 143 -12.80 3.34 -4.20
N ASN A 144 -11.66 4.04 -4.20
CA ASN A 144 -11.48 5.30 -3.49
C ASN A 144 -10.30 6.11 -4.05
N ASN A 145 -10.42 7.44 -4.05
CA ASN A 145 -9.34 8.36 -4.42
C ASN A 145 -8.79 9.01 -3.15
N GLN A 146 -7.48 8.96 -2.98
CA GLN A 146 -6.76 9.59 -1.88
C GLN A 146 -5.98 10.77 -2.43
N VAL A 147 -6.26 11.96 -1.92
CA VAL A 147 -5.66 13.20 -2.43
C VAL A 147 -5.15 14.02 -1.26
N GLY A 148 -3.92 14.49 -1.36
CA GLY A 148 -3.39 15.57 -0.54
C GLY A 148 -2.86 16.68 -1.45
N ALA A 149 -3.19 17.91 -1.08
CA ALA A 149 -2.73 19.09 -1.78
C ALA A 149 -2.22 20.12 -0.77
N SER A 150 -1.15 20.83 -1.15
CA SER A 150 -0.68 22.02 -0.41
C SER A 150 -1.20 23.29 -1.09
N GLY A 151 -1.09 24.43 -0.40
CA GLY A 151 -1.51 25.74 -0.92
C GLY A 151 -0.88 26.11 -2.27
N ASN A 152 -1.24 27.29 -2.78
CA ASN A 152 -0.93 27.74 -4.14
C ASN A 152 0.55 28.09 -4.38
N ASP A 153 1.49 27.58 -3.59
CA ASP A 153 2.93 27.88 -3.72
C ASP A 153 3.41 27.51 -5.12
N GLY A 154 3.55 28.51 -5.99
CA GLY A 154 3.94 28.34 -7.39
C GLY A 154 2.84 27.84 -8.34
N CYS A 155 1.58 27.72 -7.89
CA CYS A 155 0.44 27.41 -8.75
C CYS A 155 -0.37 28.69 -9.07
N ARG A 156 -1.15 28.66 -10.16
CA ARG A 156 -1.99 29.80 -10.54
C ARG A 156 -3.12 30.02 -9.53
N ALA A 157 -3.72 31.20 -9.54
CA ALA A 157 -4.97 31.43 -8.82
C ALA A 157 -6.02 30.41 -9.27
N GLY A 158 -6.72 29.79 -8.32
CA GLY A 158 -7.62 28.68 -8.62
C GLY A 158 -6.91 27.34 -8.86
N GLN A 159 -5.63 27.19 -8.49
CA GLN A 159 -4.92 25.91 -8.53
C GLN A 159 -4.27 25.59 -7.20
N VAL A 160 -4.14 24.30 -6.88
CA VAL A 160 -3.34 23.81 -5.75
C VAL A 160 -2.27 22.85 -6.22
N ARG A 161 -1.22 22.72 -5.43
CA ARG A 161 -0.14 21.78 -5.72
C ARG A 161 -0.52 20.40 -5.19
N LEU A 162 -0.55 19.40 -6.06
CA LEU A 162 -0.75 18.01 -5.67
C LEU A 162 0.51 17.52 -4.93
N THR A 163 0.34 17.10 -3.68
CA THR A 163 1.44 16.61 -2.83
C THR A 163 1.32 15.13 -2.51
N SER A 164 0.13 14.57 -2.61
CA SER A 164 -0.08 13.12 -2.60
C SER A 164 -1.28 12.70 -3.43
N TYR A 165 -1.16 11.54 -4.06
CA TYR A 165 -2.23 10.95 -4.85
C TYR A 165 -2.18 9.43 -4.74
N GLY A 166 -3.34 8.80 -4.59
CA GLY A 166 -3.42 7.37 -4.33
C GLY A 166 -4.81 6.79 -4.56
N THR A 167 -4.89 5.47 -4.52
CA THR A 167 -6.14 4.74 -4.67
C THR A 167 -6.12 3.40 -3.94
N LYS A 168 -7.30 2.79 -3.85
CA LYS A 168 -7.54 1.44 -3.36
C LYS A 168 -8.11 0.59 -4.48
N LEU A 169 -7.54 -0.59 -4.64
CA LEU A 169 -7.94 -1.59 -5.62
C LEU A 169 -8.40 -2.84 -4.88
N ASP A 170 -9.52 -3.41 -5.34
CA ASP A 170 -10.02 -4.69 -4.88
C ASP A 170 -9.06 -5.83 -5.25
N TRP A 171 -8.84 -6.76 -4.32
CA TRP A 171 -8.17 -8.02 -4.58
C TRP A 171 -9.13 -9.18 -4.32
N ARG A 172 -9.33 -10.05 -5.31
CA ARG A 172 -10.28 -11.16 -5.27
C ARG A 172 -9.56 -12.49 -5.44
N VAL A 173 -10.08 -13.52 -4.78
CA VAL A 173 -9.64 -14.91 -4.97
C VAL A 173 -10.82 -15.69 -5.57
N PRO A 174 -10.64 -16.37 -6.72
CA PRO A 174 -11.71 -17.15 -7.34
C PRO A 174 -12.32 -18.15 -6.36
N GLY A 175 -13.66 -18.14 -6.26
CA GLY A 175 -14.41 -19.02 -5.36
C GLY A 175 -14.57 -18.51 -3.92
N GLU A 176 -13.93 -17.40 -3.55
CA GLU A 176 -14.08 -16.78 -2.24
C GLU A 176 -15.06 -15.60 -2.28
N SER A 177 -15.81 -15.43 -1.18
CA SER A 177 -16.66 -14.23 -0.96
C SER A 177 -15.92 -13.10 -0.25
N GLY A 178 -14.68 -13.35 0.19
CA GLY A 178 -13.82 -12.35 0.80
C GLY A 178 -13.36 -11.27 -0.18
N LEU A 179 -12.82 -10.18 0.37
CA LEU A 179 -12.24 -9.10 -0.41
C LEU A 179 -10.98 -8.59 0.27
N GLY A 180 -9.85 -8.67 -0.43
CA GLY A 180 -8.61 -8.02 -0.06
C GLY A 180 -8.49 -6.65 -0.72
N MET A 181 -7.39 -5.97 -0.44
CA MET A 181 -7.11 -4.61 -0.93
C MET A 181 -5.63 -4.45 -1.27
N ILE A 182 -5.34 -3.87 -2.43
CA ILE A 182 -4.06 -3.20 -2.68
C ILE A 182 -4.32 -1.69 -2.61
N GLN A 183 -3.67 -0.99 -1.69
CA GLN A 183 -3.68 0.47 -1.64
C GLN A 183 -2.34 1.01 -2.09
N VAL A 184 -2.34 2.05 -2.92
CA VAL A 184 -1.12 2.76 -3.32
C VAL A 184 -1.26 4.25 -3.05
N GLU A 185 -0.19 4.86 -2.57
CA GLU A 185 -0.08 6.30 -2.34
C GLU A 185 1.30 6.77 -2.82
N VAL A 186 1.31 7.78 -3.69
CA VAL A 186 2.51 8.50 -4.11
C VAL A 186 2.49 9.86 -3.44
N THR A 187 3.60 10.27 -2.82
CA THR A 187 3.74 11.56 -2.15
C THR A 187 5.06 12.23 -2.50
N SER A 188 5.04 13.55 -2.65
CA SER A 188 6.23 14.40 -2.82
C SER A 188 6.55 15.22 -1.56
N GLY A 189 5.66 15.20 -0.56
CA GLY A 189 5.84 15.87 0.71
C GLY A 189 6.65 15.04 1.72
N PRO A 190 6.81 15.55 2.95
CA PRO A 190 7.36 14.77 4.05
C PRO A 190 6.57 13.46 4.22
N TRP A 191 7.26 12.33 4.23
CA TRP A 191 6.64 11.02 4.46
C TRP A 191 5.83 10.97 5.76
N GLN A 192 6.21 11.79 6.74
CA GLN A 192 5.53 11.95 8.02
C GLN A 192 4.07 12.38 7.86
N ASP A 193 3.73 13.06 6.76
CA ASP A 193 2.40 13.59 6.50
C ASP A 193 1.56 12.66 5.61
N ALA A 194 2.13 11.58 5.09
CA ALA A 194 1.43 10.63 4.22
C ALA A 194 0.37 9.83 4.99
N GLN A 195 -0.76 9.52 4.36
CA GLN A 195 -1.84 8.78 5.03
C GLN A 195 -1.40 7.37 5.43
N MET A 196 -0.64 6.70 4.56
CA MET A 196 -0.10 5.37 4.82
C MET A 196 0.85 5.35 6.02
N ARG A 197 1.56 6.45 6.28
CA ARG A 197 2.43 6.56 7.46
C ARG A 197 1.63 6.56 8.76
N TYR A 198 0.44 7.18 8.78
CA TYR A 198 -0.43 7.18 9.96
C TYR A 198 -1.18 5.86 10.18
N ALA A 199 -1.31 5.03 9.13
CA ALA A 199 -1.97 3.75 9.24
C ALA A 199 -1.15 2.71 10.02
N TYR A 200 0.17 2.88 10.08
CA TYR A 200 1.11 1.91 10.64
C TYR A 200 2.21 2.61 11.47
N ASP A 201 2.33 2.22 12.74
CA ASP A 201 3.32 2.80 13.67
C ASP A 201 4.68 2.08 13.66
N PHE A 202 4.78 0.92 13.01
CA PHE A 202 5.88 -0.05 13.17
C PHE A 202 6.69 -0.28 11.87
N TRP A 203 7.05 0.80 11.19
CA TRP A 203 7.88 0.74 9.99
C TRP A 203 9.33 0.33 10.32
N ALA A 204 9.76 -0.82 9.82
CA ALA A 204 11.14 -1.29 9.92
C ALA A 204 11.93 -0.93 8.66
N PRO A 205 13.14 -0.35 8.78
CA PRO A 205 14.00 -0.10 7.63
C PRO A 205 14.33 -1.40 6.88
N ARG A 206 14.37 -1.34 5.55
CA ARG A 206 14.74 -2.46 4.69
C ARG A 206 15.85 -2.04 3.73
N LYS A 207 16.98 -2.74 3.78
CA LYS A 207 18.05 -2.57 2.79
C LYS A 207 17.59 -3.18 1.46
N VAL A 208 17.63 -2.38 0.41
CA VAL A 208 17.32 -2.78 -0.96
C VAL A 208 18.38 -2.24 -1.91
N ASN A 209 18.62 -2.95 -3.01
CA ASN A 209 19.46 -2.48 -4.11
C ASN A 209 18.59 -2.42 -5.36
N LEU A 210 17.81 -1.34 -5.47
CA LEU A 210 16.89 -1.11 -6.58
C LEU A 210 17.25 0.24 -7.24
N PRO A 211 17.19 0.34 -8.57
CA PRO A 211 17.47 1.60 -9.28
C PRO A 211 16.58 2.74 -8.78
N GLY A 212 17.16 3.93 -8.59
CA GLY A 212 16.42 5.13 -8.16
C GLY A 212 15.90 5.11 -6.71
N VAL A 213 16.26 4.10 -5.91
CA VAL A 213 15.81 3.98 -4.52
C VAL A 213 16.87 4.50 -3.55
N ARG A 214 16.49 5.45 -2.70
CA ARG A 214 17.31 5.98 -1.60
C ARG A 214 17.18 5.13 -0.34
N SER A 215 15.95 4.76 0.02
CA SER A 215 15.68 3.92 1.19
C SER A 215 14.32 3.24 1.06
N ALA A 216 14.10 2.18 1.84
CA ALA A 216 12.82 1.50 1.91
C ALA A 216 12.46 1.13 3.35
N GLY A 217 11.17 0.96 3.59
CA GLY A 217 10.60 0.52 4.87
C GLY A 217 9.52 -0.52 4.64
N VAL A 218 9.32 -1.39 5.64
CA VAL A 218 8.30 -2.44 5.64
C VAL A 218 7.55 -2.39 6.97
N ALA A 219 6.23 -2.50 6.92
CA ALA A 219 5.36 -2.68 8.07
C ALA A 219 4.56 -3.98 7.89
N SER A 220 4.92 -5.01 8.65
CA SER A 220 4.18 -6.29 8.66
C SER A 220 3.13 -6.29 9.76
N TYR A 221 1.94 -6.82 9.48
CA TYR A 221 0.85 -6.86 10.44
C TYR A 221 -0.06 -8.08 10.22
N ASP A 222 -0.97 -8.31 11.16
CA ASP A 222 -1.95 -9.39 11.03
C ASP A 222 -2.90 -9.13 9.84
N GLY A 223 -2.80 -9.98 8.82
CA GLY A 223 -3.57 -9.85 7.58
C GLY A 223 -2.90 -9.03 6.47
N GLY A 224 -1.61 -8.67 6.57
CA GLY A 224 -0.98 -7.99 5.44
C GLY A 224 0.43 -7.45 5.66
N VAL A 225 0.88 -6.74 4.64
CA VAL A 225 2.17 -6.04 4.65
C VAL A 225 2.07 -4.75 3.83
N ALA A 226 2.63 -3.69 4.40
CA ALA A 226 2.84 -2.44 3.70
C ALA A 226 4.33 -2.18 3.47
N VAL A 227 4.65 -1.55 2.35
CA VAL A 227 6.00 -1.12 2.00
C VAL A 227 5.99 0.36 1.66
N VAL A 228 7.14 1.01 1.84
CA VAL A 228 7.40 2.35 1.32
C VAL A 228 8.77 2.37 0.68
N VAL A 229 8.88 3.01 -0.48
CA VAL A 229 10.13 3.29 -1.18
C VAL A 229 10.30 4.80 -1.28
N HIS A 230 11.40 5.31 -0.74
CA HIS A 230 11.81 6.70 -0.92
C HIS A 230 12.77 6.75 -2.10
N ARG A 231 12.40 7.48 -3.15
CA ARG A 231 13.14 7.58 -4.40
C ARG A 231 14.13 8.75 -4.38
N THR A 232 15.08 8.71 -5.30
CA THR A 232 16.10 9.76 -5.47
C THR A 232 15.56 11.04 -6.11
N ASP A 233 14.42 10.97 -6.80
CA ASP A 233 13.70 12.12 -7.37
C ASP A 233 12.87 12.91 -6.34
N GLY A 234 12.84 12.46 -5.09
CA GLY A 234 12.10 13.10 -4.00
C GLY A 234 10.72 12.49 -3.73
N LEU A 235 10.21 11.60 -4.58
CA LEU A 235 8.95 10.91 -4.33
C LEU A 235 9.09 9.80 -3.29
N SER A 236 8.00 9.55 -2.57
CA SER A 236 7.82 8.32 -1.80
C SER A 236 6.60 7.58 -2.32
N VAL A 237 6.74 6.28 -2.58
CA VAL A 237 5.65 5.42 -3.03
C VAL A 237 5.41 4.38 -1.94
N ALA A 238 4.20 4.34 -1.41
CA ALA A 238 3.79 3.35 -0.43
C ALA A 238 2.72 2.44 -1.03
N ILE A 239 2.87 1.14 -0.82
CA ILE A 239 1.93 0.11 -1.26
C ILE A 239 1.57 -0.74 -0.05
N ASP A 240 0.28 -0.95 0.17
CA ASP A 240 -0.26 -1.80 1.22
C ASP A 240 -1.07 -2.95 0.63
N ALA A 241 -0.66 -4.18 0.94
CA ALA A 241 -1.34 -5.40 0.59
C ALA A 241 -2.02 -5.97 1.84
N ASN A 242 -3.35 -5.92 1.85
CA ASN A 242 -4.19 -6.33 2.98
C ASN A 242 -5.19 -7.41 2.54
N THR A 243 -5.25 -8.53 3.27
CA THR A 243 -6.20 -9.61 3.01
C THR A 243 -7.64 -9.20 3.27
N LEU A 244 -7.89 -8.09 3.97
CA LEU A 244 -9.22 -7.57 4.28
C LEU A 244 -9.37 -6.11 3.86
N PHE A 245 -10.27 -5.87 2.91
CA PHE A 245 -10.77 -4.54 2.62
C PHE A 245 -11.84 -4.14 3.65
N GLY A 246 -11.41 -3.64 4.82
CA GLY A 246 -12.28 -3.46 5.98
C GLY A 246 -13.51 -2.56 5.83
N ASN A 247 -13.56 -1.71 4.80
CA ASN A 247 -14.75 -0.88 4.51
C ASN A 247 -15.74 -1.58 3.57
N ASN A 248 -15.29 -2.62 2.85
CA ASN A 248 -16.02 -3.24 1.74
C ASN A 248 -16.31 -4.73 1.99
N SER A 249 -15.63 -5.35 2.96
CA SER A 249 -15.83 -6.73 3.37
C SER A 249 -15.55 -6.93 4.86
N LEU A 250 -16.16 -7.97 5.43
CA LEU A 250 -15.87 -8.50 6.77
C LEU A 250 -15.08 -9.80 6.73
N THR A 251 -14.92 -10.39 5.54
CA THR A 251 -14.26 -11.68 5.31
C THR A 251 -12.93 -11.43 4.60
N PRO A 252 -11.79 -11.79 5.22
CA PRO A 252 -10.51 -11.72 4.54
C PRO A 252 -10.46 -12.75 3.40
N VAL A 253 -9.66 -12.47 2.37
CA VAL A 253 -9.28 -13.49 1.40
C VAL A 253 -8.16 -14.36 1.95
N SER A 254 -8.09 -15.61 1.51
CA SER A 254 -7.02 -16.53 1.92
C SER A 254 -5.72 -16.34 1.13
N GLY A 255 -5.81 -15.91 -0.14
CA GLY A 255 -4.70 -15.87 -1.09
C GLY A 255 -4.29 -14.45 -1.50
N MET A 256 -3.55 -13.76 -0.64
CA MET A 256 -2.81 -12.53 -0.99
C MET A 256 -1.32 -12.75 -0.73
N ASP A 257 -0.73 -13.71 -1.44
CA ASP A 257 0.66 -14.13 -1.31
C ASP A 257 1.62 -13.17 -2.04
N VAL A 258 1.41 -11.86 -1.89
CA VAL A 258 2.27 -10.85 -2.52
C VAL A 258 3.55 -10.73 -1.69
N ALA A 259 4.67 -11.18 -2.25
CA ALA A 259 5.94 -11.12 -1.54
C ALA A 259 6.40 -9.66 -1.33
N VAL A 260 7.01 -9.39 -0.18
CA VAL A 260 7.56 -8.07 0.16
C VAL A 260 8.53 -7.55 -0.91
N ARG A 261 9.31 -8.46 -1.52
CA ARG A 261 10.23 -8.12 -2.62
C ARG A 261 9.47 -7.52 -3.81
N ASP A 262 8.33 -8.09 -4.16
CA ASP A 262 7.58 -7.72 -5.35
C ASP A 262 6.83 -6.41 -5.11
N LEU A 263 6.33 -6.18 -3.88
CA LEU A 263 5.82 -4.87 -3.46
C LEU A 263 6.89 -3.77 -3.51
N LEU A 264 8.10 -4.04 -3.02
CA LEU A 264 9.21 -3.09 -3.08
C LEU A 264 9.63 -2.80 -4.52
N ALA A 265 9.65 -3.82 -5.39
CA ALA A 265 9.94 -3.66 -6.81
C ALA A 265 8.85 -2.84 -7.53
N ALA A 266 7.59 -3.06 -7.19
CA ALA A 266 6.47 -2.26 -7.70
C ALA A 266 6.57 -0.80 -7.24
N ALA A 267 6.78 -0.56 -5.94
CA ALA A 267 6.90 0.79 -5.38
C ALA A 267 8.12 1.55 -5.93
N ALA A 268 9.16 0.85 -6.38
CA ALA A 268 10.31 1.44 -7.04
C ALA A 268 10.08 1.76 -8.54
N ASP A 269 8.92 1.43 -9.11
CA ASP A 269 8.65 1.68 -10.54
C ASP A 269 8.66 3.20 -10.82
N PRO A 270 9.50 3.68 -11.74
CA PRO A 270 9.68 5.11 -11.97
C PRO A 270 8.42 5.79 -12.52
N ARG A 271 7.48 5.02 -13.08
CA ARG A 271 6.21 5.52 -13.64
C ARG A 271 5.23 5.99 -12.58
N PHE A 272 5.42 5.64 -11.30
CA PHE A 272 4.69 6.30 -10.22
C PHE A 272 5.13 7.77 -10.14
N THR A 273 4.23 8.69 -10.52
CA THR A 273 4.48 10.13 -10.61
C THR A 273 3.25 10.91 -10.16
N LEU A 274 3.42 12.19 -9.79
CA LEU A 274 2.33 13.12 -9.51
C LEU A 274 2.02 14.05 -10.69
N GLU A 275 2.62 13.81 -11.85
CA GLU A 275 2.48 14.61 -13.08
C GLU A 275 1.59 13.93 -14.12
#